data_AF-T0ZNS1-F1
#
_entry.id   AF-T0ZNS1-F1
#
_cell.length_a   1.000
_cell.length_b   1.000
_cell.length_c   1.000
_cell.angle_alpha   90.00
_cell.angle_beta   90.00
_cell.angle_gamma   90.00
#
_symmetry.space_group_name_H-M   'P 1'
#
loop_
_entity.id
_entity.type
_entity.pdbx_description
1 polymer ?
#
loop_
_entity_poly.entity_id
_entity_poly.type
_entity_poly.pdbx_seq_one_letter_code
_entity_poly.pdbx_strand_id
1 'polypeptide(L)'
;MTKAIVEEIHDALKEAAPEGTRWRPYVLRSYASTRLLMAEGAGKITAISAKPYSVTTPEYRADTRSVSGGGTDLLKEARAAYKRCEPFLSTIPTGADKDESAAKIKRLLLKVAGYTNAELDKANVSELTDEEIEKMVSDRVGRSAALPTQEVVPAARVAPLLSQGWEVVTAIGPDQVVLRTPNGNGHRPPTLSLS
;
A
#
# COMPACT_ATOMS: atom_id res chain seq x y z
N MET A 1 -7.38 -17.44 44.63
CA MET A 1 -7.73 -17.28 43.20
C MET A 1 -6.84 -16.27 42.48
N THR A 2 -6.51 -15.13 43.09
CA THR A 2 -5.69 -14.06 42.48
C THR A 2 -4.22 -14.43 42.24
N LYS A 3 -3.59 -15.27 43.08
CA LYS A 3 -2.17 -15.61 42.96
C LYS A 3 -1.85 -16.44 41.71
N ALA A 4 -2.71 -17.43 41.38
CA ALA A 4 -2.55 -18.29 40.22
C ALA A 4 -2.60 -17.51 38.89
N ILE A 5 -3.55 -16.58 38.76
CA ILE A 5 -3.68 -15.72 37.56
C ILE A 5 -2.45 -14.82 37.41
N VAL A 6 -1.93 -14.28 38.51
CA VAL A 6 -0.74 -13.41 38.47
C VAL A 6 0.51 -14.21 38.04
N GLU A 7 0.64 -15.45 38.52
CA GLU A 7 1.71 -16.35 38.13
C GLU A 7 1.62 -16.71 36.63
N GLU A 8 0.42 -17.05 36.15
CA GLU A 8 0.15 -17.32 34.74
C GLU A 8 0.50 -16.12 33.84
N ILE A 9 0.09 -14.90 34.22
CA ILE A 9 0.45 -13.68 33.50
C ILE A 9 1.97 -13.48 33.48
N HIS A 10 2.64 -13.72 34.61
CA HIS A 10 4.08 -13.59 34.70
C HIS A 10 4.81 -14.59 33.82
N ASP A 11 4.31 -15.81 33.70
CA ASP A 11 4.93 -16.84 32.86
C ASP A 11 4.70 -16.56 31.37
N ALA A 12 3.48 -16.19 30.97
CA ALA A 12 3.19 -15.75 29.60
C ALA A 12 4.06 -14.54 29.18
N LEU A 13 4.31 -13.60 30.10
CA LEU A 13 5.19 -12.45 29.84
C LEU A 13 6.65 -12.85 29.67
N LYS A 14 7.13 -13.89 30.37
CA LYS A 14 8.51 -14.38 30.20
C LYS A 14 8.67 -15.08 28.85
N GLU A 15 7.68 -15.85 28.43
CA GLU A 15 7.70 -16.56 27.15
C GLU A 15 7.67 -15.58 25.96
N ALA A 16 6.87 -14.51 26.05
CA ALA A 16 6.76 -13.51 25.00
C ALA A 16 7.90 -12.47 25.00
N ALA A 17 8.65 -12.32 26.09
CA ALA A 17 9.71 -11.33 26.18
C ALA A 17 10.95 -11.77 25.37
N PRO A 18 11.61 -10.84 24.66
CA PRO A 18 12.88 -11.13 24.00
C PRO A 18 13.94 -11.63 25.00
N GLU A 19 14.89 -12.44 24.52
CA GLU A 19 16.00 -12.91 25.35
C GLU A 19 16.73 -11.74 26.02
N GLY A 20 17.07 -11.91 27.30
CA GLY A 20 17.70 -10.86 28.11
C GLY A 20 16.75 -9.77 28.61
N THR A 21 15.46 -9.81 28.26
CA THR A 21 14.49 -8.81 28.70
C THR A 21 13.53 -9.38 29.75
N ARG A 22 13.25 -8.60 30.80
CA ARG A 22 12.27 -8.98 31.83
C ARG A 22 11.12 -8.00 31.85
N TRP A 23 10.01 -8.35 31.20
CA TRP A 23 8.81 -7.54 31.25
C TRP A 23 8.08 -7.70 32.59
N ARG A 24 7.60 -6.56 33.10
CA ARG A 24 6.70 -6.50 34.24
C ARG A 24 5.32 -6.08 33.70
N PRO A 25 4.21 -6.52 34.31
CA PRO A 25 2.87 -6.16 33.83
C PRO A 25 2.64 -4.65 33.64
N TYR A 26 3.27 -3.80 34.46
CA TYR A 26 3.17 -2.35 34.33
C TYR A 26 3.88 -1.77 33.10
N VAL A 27 4.83 -2.49 32.49
CA VAL A 27 5.53 -2.05 31.27
C VAL A 27 4.57 -2.06 30.08
N LEU A 28 3.85 -3.16 29.88
CA LEU A 28 2.83 -3.25 28.82
C LEU A 28 1.71 -2.24 29.04
N ARG A 29 1.34 -2.00 30.30
CA ARG A 29 0.39 -0.95 30.66
C ARG A 29 0.87 0.43 30.24
N SER A 30 2.12 0.78 30.58
CA SER A 30 2.70 2.09 30.21
C SER A 30 2.75 2.24 28.69
N TYR A 31 3.15 1.18 27.98
CA TYR A 31 3.13 1.16 26.52
C TYR A 31 1.72 1.42 25.98
N ALA A 32 0.71 0.66 26.41
CA ALA A 32 -0.66 0.83 25.96
C ALA A 32 -1.20 2.25 26.23
N SER A 33 -0.96 2.79 27.43
CA SER A 33 -1.34 4.17 27.78
C SER A 33 -0.72 5.21 26.85
N THR A 34 0.59 5.10 26.55
CA THR A 34 1.26 6.01 25.62
C THR A 34 0.72 5.89 24.20
N ARG A 35 0.42 4.67 23.73
CA ARG A 35 -0.12 4.45 22.38
C ARG A 35 -1.56 4.93 22.24
N LEU A 36 -2.38 4.80 23.29
CA LEU A 36 -3.73 5.37 23.32
C LEU A 36 -3.71 6.90 23.36
N LEU A 37 -2.74 7.51 24.05
CA LEU A 37 -2.53 8.97 24.01
C LEU A 37 -2.18 9.44 22.58
N MET A 38 -1.34 8.70 21.86
CA MET A 38 -1.06 9.00 20.45
C MET A 38 -2.30 8.85 19.56
N ALA A 39 -3.11 7.81 19.80
CA ALA A 39 -4.36 7.59 19.07
C ALA A 39 -5.39 8.70 19.33
N GLU A 40 -5.43 9.24 20.56
CA GLU A 40 -6.24 10.41 20.90
C GLU A 40 -5.79 11.66 20.15
N GLY A 41 -4.48 11.94 20.11
CA GLY A 41 -3.92 13.04 19.32
C GLY A 41 -4.25 12.93 17.82
N ALA A 42 -4.41 11.70 17.31
CA ALA A 42 -4.85 11.41 15.94
C ALA A 42 -6.39 11.39 15.77
N GLY A 43 -7.16 11.72 16.82
CA GLY A 43 -8.62 11.77 16.79
C GLY A 43 -9.31 10.40 16.67
N LYS A 44 -8.61 9.29 16.94
CA LYS A 44 -9.16 7.93 16.81
C LYS A 44 -9.98 7.50 18.03
N ILE A 45 -9.74 8.13 19.17
CA ILE A 45 -10.43 7.91 20.44
C ILE A 45 -10.49 9.22 21.21
N THR A 46 -11.53 9.41 22.03
CA THR A 46 -11.62 10.57 22.92
C THR A 46 -11.03 10.23 24.29
N ALA A 47 -10.50 11.22 25.02
CA ALA A 47 -10.05 11.02 26.42
C ALA A 47 -11.05 10.19 27.24
N ILE A 48 -12.35 10.43 27.10
CA ILE A 48 -13.40 9.74 27.86
C ILE A 48 -13.50 8.27 27.48
N SER A 49 -13.38 7.94 26.19
CA SER A 49 -13.44 6.55 25.70
C SER A 49 -12.12 5.79 25.80
N ALA A 50 -10.99 6.50 25.93
CA ALA A 50 -9.67 5.93 26.22
C ALA A 50 -9.46 5.60 27.71
N LYS A 51 -10.15 6.33 28.60
CA LYS A 51 -10.08 6.17 30.07
C LYS A 51 -10.32 4.74 30.58
N PRO A 52 -11.30 3.96 30.09
CA PRO A 52 -11.49 2.56 30.51
C PRO A 52 -10.28 1.67 30.24
N TYR A 53 -9.45 2.06 29.26
CA TYR A 53 -8.26 1.32 28.84
C TYR A 53 -6.96 1.87 29.45
N SER A 54 -7.01 3.07 30.04
CA SER A 54 -5.86 3.74 30.67
C SER A 54 -5.92 3.59 32.18
N VAL A 55 -4.85 3.09 32.79
CA VAL A 55 -4.81 2.77 34.24
C VAL A 55 -3.87 3.71 35.00
N THR A 56 -3.53 4.87 34.43
CA THR A 56 -2.44 5.72 34.93
C THR A 56 -2.80 6.56 36.17
N THR A 57 -4.06 6.58 36.63
CA THR A 57 -4.42 7.38 37.82
C THR A 57 -5.48 6.70 38.71
N PRO A 58 -5.25 6.59 40.04
CA PRO A 58 -6.18 5.98 40.99
C PRO A 58 -7.54 6.68 41.09
N GLU A 59 -7.59 7.98 40.78
CA GLU A 59 -8.77 8.84 40.87
C GLU A 59 -9.89 8.46 39.89
N TYR A 60 -9.57 7.73 38.82
CA TYR A 60 -10.50 7.40 37.74
C TYR A 60 -11.19 6.03 37.87
N ARG A 61 -10.91 5.28 38.95
CA ARG A 61 -11.59 4.00 39.27
C ARG A 61 -13.10 4.14 39.49
N ALA A 62 -13.59 5.35 39.75
CA ALA A 62 -15.00 5.62 40.01
C ALA A 62 -15.87 5.54 38.74
N ASP A 63 -15.30 5.77 37.55
CA ASP A 63 -16.07 5.89 36.31
C ASP A 63 -16.00 4.64 35.43
N THR A 64 -15.21 3.61 35.75
CA THR A 64 -15.31 2.31 35.05
C THR A 64 -16.69 1.64 35.21
N ARG A 65 -17.50 2.10 36.18
CA ARG A 65 -18.92 1.72 36.29
C ARG A 65 -19.77 2.20 35.12
N SER A 66 -19.37 3.22 34.37
CA SER A 66 -20.13 3.70 33.20
C SER A 66 -19.98 2.80 31.97
N VAL A 67 -18.96 1.94 31.89
CA VAL A 67 -18.85 0.91 30.83
C VAL A 67 -19.44 -0.43 31.26
N SER A 68 -19.32 -0.81 32.53
CA SER A 68 -19.96 -2.04 33.05
C SER A 68 -21.46 -1.87 33.35
N GLY A 69 -21.93 -0.63 33.51
CA GLY A 69 -23.34 -0.27 33.71
C GLY A 69 -23.96 0.55 32.58
N GLY A 70 -23.15 1.01 31.63
CA GLY A 70 -23.62 1.61 30.38
C GLY A 70 -24.08 0.50 29.46
N GLY A 71 -25.32 0.57 28.99
CA GLY A 71 -25.94 -0.47 28.18
C GLY A 71 -25.09 -0.95 26.98
N THR A 72 -25.52 -2.05 26.37
CA THR A 72 -24.80 -2.78 25.31
C THR A 72 -24.23 -1.90 24.19
N ASP A 73 -24.81 -0.73 23.91
CA ASP A 73 -24.35 0.21 22.90
C ASP A 73 -23.06 0.95 23.28
N LEU A 74 -22.88 1.32 24.56
CA LEU A 74 -21.62 1.92 25.04
C LEU A 74 -20.46 0.93 24.92
N LEU A 75 -20.73 -0.35 25.19
CA LEU A 75 -19.73 -1.41 25.01
C LEU A 75 -19.39 -1.64 23.53
N LYS A 76 -20.37 -1.57 22.62
CA LYS A 76 -20.12 -1.65 21.17
C LYS A 76 -19.25 -0.49 20.70
N GLU A 77 -19.57 0.74 21.12
CA GLU A 77 -18.78 1.92 20.76
C GLU A 77 -17.37 1.84 21.34
N ALA A 78 -17.22 1.38 22.58
CA ALA A 78 -15.91 1.18 23.20
C ALA A 78 -15.07 0.16 22.42
N ARG A 79 -15.67 -0.95 21.95
CA ARG A 79 -14.99 -1.94 21.09
C ARG A 79 -14.62 -1.36 19.72
N ALA A 80 -15.50 -0.58 19.11
CA ALA A 80 -15.23 0.09 17.84
C ALA A 80 -14.11 1.14 17.96
N ALA A 81 -14.09 1.91 19.06
CA ALA A 81 -12.99 2.82 19.40
C ALA A 81 -11.66 2.08 19.58
N TYR A 82 -11.66 0.96 20.30
CA TYR A 82 -10.47 0.14 20.47
C TYR A 82 -9.94 -0.38 19.12
N LYS A 83 -10.84 -0.87 18.24
CA LYS A 83 -10.47 -1.32 16.89
C LYS A 83 -9.85 -0.20 16.05
N ARG A 84 -10.35 1.04 16.14
CA ARG A 84 -9.74 2.20 15.46
C ARG A 84 -8.31 2.50 15.94
N CYS A 85 -7.99 2.12 17.18
CA CYS A 85 -6.67 2.33 17.79
C CYS A 85 -5.70 1.16 17.51
N GLU A 86 -6.14 0.07 16.89
CA GLU A 86 -5.33 -1.12 16.61
C GLU A 86 -3.98 -0.80 15.92
N PRO A 87 -3.90 0.10 14.91
CA PRO A 87 -2.62 0.44 14.28
C PRO A 87 -1.60 1.08 15.23
N PHE A 88 -2.09 1.71 16.31
CA PHE A 88 -1.21 2.24 17.35
C PHE A 88 -0.84 1.15 18.36
N LEU A 89 -1.73 0.22 18.69
CA LEU A 89 -1.44 -0.77 19.73
C LEU A 89 -0.54 -1.90 19.24
N SER A 90 -0.74 -2.32 17.99
CA SER A 90 0.01 -3.41 17.37
C SER A 90 1.45 -3.00 17.03
N THR A 91 2.38 -3.92 17.29
CA THR A 91 3.80 -3.80 16.88
C THR A 91 4.09 -4.49 15.54
N ILE A 92 3.09 -5.17 14.99
CA ILE A 92 3.11 -5.84 13.68
C ILE A 92 2.16 -5.05 12.77
N PRO A 93 2.48 -4.86 11.48
CA PRO A 93 1.59 -4.20 10.54
C PRO A 93 0.20 -4.87 10.55
N THR A 94 -0.82 -4.07 10.85
CA THR A 94 -2.21 -4.52 10.94
C THR A 94 -2.79 -4.75 9.55
N GLY A 95 -3.96 -5.41 9.47
CA GLY A 95 -4.66 -5.62 8.19
C GLY A 95 -4.89 -4.30 7.44
N ALA A 96 -5.25 -3.24 8.15
CA ALA A 96 -5.43 -1.90 7.59
C ALA A 96 -4.13 -1.34 6.97
N ASP A 97 -2.97 -1.57 7.61
CA ASP A 97 -1.67 -1.14 7.07
C ASP A 97 -1.30 -1.92 5.80
N LYS A 98 -1.66 -3.21 5.75
CA LYS A 98 -1.46 -4.06 4.57
C LYS A 98 -2.35 -3.63 3.41
N ASP A 99 -3.61 -3.32 3.68
CA ASP A 99 -4.57 -2.86 2.68
C ASP A 99 -4.16 -1.49 2.09
N GLU A 100 -3.70 -0.56 2.94
CA GLU A 100 -3.18 0.74 2.48
C GLU A 100 -1.91 0.57 1.64
N SER A 101 -1.02 -0.34 2.03
CA SER A 101 0.20 -0.66 1.29
C SER A 101 -0.11 -1.30 -0.07
N ALA A 102 -1.06 -2.23 -0.12
CA ALA A 102 -1.55 -2.82 -1.37
C ALA A 102 -2.16 -1.77 -2.29
N ALA A 103 -3.00 -0.87 -1.76
CA ALA A 103 -3.58 0.22 -2.54
C ALA A 103 -2.51 1.18 -3.11
N LYS A 104 -1.43 1.46 -2.37
CA LYS A 104 -0.29 2.26 -2.86
C LYS A 104 0.45 1.56 -4.01
N ILE A 105 0.68 0.25 -3.91
CA ILE A 105 1.32 -0.55 -4.97
C ILE A 105 0.45 -0.55 -6.24
N LYS A 106 -0.86 -0.79 -6.08
CA LYS A 106 -1.84 -0.75 -7.18
C LYS A 106 -1.84 0.60 -7.89
N ARG A 107 -1.83 1.70 -7.12
CA ARG A 107 -1.69 3.06 -7.68
C ARG A 107 -0.39 3.27 -8.43
N LEU A 108 0.72 2.74 -7.94
CA LEU A 108 2.02 2.87 -8.60
C LEU A 108 2.03 2.12 -9.94
N LEU A 109 1.50 0.89 -9.99
CA LEU A 109 1.41 0.10 -11.22
C LEU A 109 0.56 0.80 -12.30
N LEU A 110 -0.60 1.34 -11.90
CA LEU A 110 -1.45 2.07 -12.85
C LEU A 110 -0.80 3.37 -13.34
N LYS A 111 -0.02 4.07 -12.50
CA LYS A 111 0.79 5.21 -12.97
C LYS A 111 1.83 4.81 -14.01
N VAL A 112 2.51 3.68 -13.79
CA VAL A 112 3.49 3.13 -14.75
C VAL A 112 2.80 2.76 -16.07
N ALA A 113 1.56 2.27 -16.01
CA ALA A 113 0.73 2.02 -17.20
C ALA A 113 0.19 3.29 -17.87
N GLY A 114 0.50 4.49 -17.35
CA GLY A 114 0.14 5.77 -17.96
C GLY A 114 -1.21 6.36 -17.49
N TYR A 115 -1.76 5.89 -16.37
CA TYR A 115 -2.93 6.51 -15.75
C TYR A 115 -2.53 7.76 -14.96
N THR A 116 -3.31 8.83 -15.13
CA THR A 116 -3.10 10.09 -14.41
C THR A 116 -3.68 10.02 -12.99
N ASN A 117 -3.17 10.82 -12.06
CA ASN A 117 -3.72 10.89 -10.70
C ASN A 117 -5.24 11.18 -10.70
N ALA A 118 -5.71 12.02 -11.62
CA ALA A 118 -7.12 12.39 -11.74
C ALA A 118 -8.04 11.22 -12.18
N GLU A 119 -7.51 10.24 -12.92
CA GLU A 119 -8.24 9.02 -13.28
C GLU A 119 -8.24 8.02 -12.14
N LEU A 120 -7.13 7.94 -11.39
CA LEU A 120 -6.98 7.05 -10.23
C LEU A 120 -7.84 7.47 -9.03
N ASP A 121 -8.03 8.77 -8.83
CA ASP A 121 -8.89 9.27 -7.75
C ASP A 121 -10.38 9.03 -8.03
N LYS A 122 -10.77 8.88 -9.30
CA LYS A 122 -12.14 8.52 -9.69
C LYS A 122 -12.42 7.02 -9.64
N ALA A 123 -11.39 6.18 -9.74
CA ALA A 123 -11.53 4.74 -9.94
C ALA A 123 -11.51 3.91 -8.64
N ASN A 124 -11.47 4.52 -7.45
CA ASN A 124 -11.38 3.80 -6.16
C ASN A 124 -10.41 2.61 -6.19
N VAL A 125 -9.13 2.89 -6.48
CA VAL A 125 -8.08 1.88 -6.69
C VAL A 125 -7.91 0.88 -5.52
N SER A 126 -8.38 1.21 -4.32
CA SER A 126 -8.40 0.33 -3.15
C SER A 126 -9.39 -0.84 -3.26
N GLU A 127 -10.44 -0.71 -4.07
CA GLU A 127 -11.50 -1.72 -4.23
C GLU A 127 -11.31 -2.59 -5.47
N LEU A 128 -10.41 -2.20 -6.38
CA LEU A 128 -10.13 -2.96 -7.60
C LEU A 128 -9.45 -4.29 -7.28
N THR A 129 -9.97 -5.34 -7.90
CA THR A 129 -9.35 -6.67 -7.86
C THR A 129 -8.07 -6.71 -8.70
N ASP A 130 -7.19 -7.65 -8.38
CA ASP A 130 -5.90 -7.77 -9.07
C ASP A 130 -6.08 -8.09 -10.57
N GLU A 131 -7.15 -8.82 -10.90
CA GLU A 131 -7.57 -9.19 -12.26
C GLU A 131 -8.06 -7.98 -13.09
N GLU A 132 -8.76 -7.05 -12.46
CA GLU A 132 -9.20 -5.81 -13.11
C GLU A 132 -8.01 -4.89 -13.40
N ILE A 133 -7.04 -4.84 -12.49
CA ILE A 133 -5.81 -4.07 -12.67
C ILE A 133 -4.98 -4.66 -13.79
N GLU A 134 -4.84 -5.97 -13.88
CA GLU A 134 -4.13 -6.64 -14.97
C GLU A 134 -4.77 -6.32 -16.33
N LYS A 135 -6.10 -6.30 -16.41
CA LYS A 135 -6.82 -5.87 -17.62
C LYS A 135 -6.60 -4.41 -17.95
N MET A 136 -6.69 -3.51 -16.97
CA MET A 136 -6.45 -2.08 -17.17
C MET A 136 -5.02 -1.79 -17.64
N VAL A 137 -4.03 -2.45 -17.03
CA VAL A 137 -2.63 -2.34 -17.43
C VAL A 137 -2.44 -2.92 -18.83
N SER A 138 -2.99 -4.10 -19.14
CA SER A 138 -2.83 -4.74 -20.45
C SER A 138 -3.52 -3.96 -21.57
N ASP A 139 -4.72 -3.43 -21.33
CA ASP A 139 -5.44 -2.59 -22.29
C ASP A 139 -4.70 -1.29 -22.56
N ARG A 140 -4.11 -0.66 -21.53
CA ARG A 140 -3.44 0.63 -21.67
C ARG A 140 -2.00 0.49 -22.17
N VAL A 141 -1.23 -0.48 -21.68
CA VAL A 141 0.11 -0.81 -22.16
C VAL A 141 0.04 -1.41 -23.56
N GLY A 142 -0.96 -2.25 -23.86
CA GLY A 142 -1.21 -2.74 -25.21
C GLY A 142 -1.60 -1.65 -26.19
N ARG A 143 -2.34 -0.62 -25.75
CA ARG A 143 -2.59 0.60 -26.53
C ARG A 143 -1.38 1.53 -26.62
N SER A 144 -0.49 1.52 -25.62
CA SER A 144 0.75 2.30 -25.58
C SER A 144 1.95 1.58 -26.22
N ALA A 145 1.79 0.33 -26.66
CA ALA A 145 2.80 -0.44 -27.42
C ALA A 145 2.91 -0.01 -28.89
N ALA A 146 2.15 1.01 -29.32
CA ALA A 146 2.44 1.79 -30.52
C ALA A 146 3.38 2.97 -30.16
N LEU A 147 4.50 2.67 -29.49
CA LEU A 147 5.60 3.65 -29.44
C LEU A 147 6.29 3.60 -30.82
N PRO A 148 6.37 4.72 -31.55
CA PRO A 148 7.11 4.77 -32.80
C PRO A 148 8.58 4.48 -32.50
N THR A 149 9.03 3.26 -32.81
CA THR A 149 10.43 2.88 -32.62
C THR A 149 11.21 3.53 -33.74
N GLN A 150 12.10 4.46 -33.39
CA GLN A 150 13.04 5.05 -34.35
C GLN A 150 14.21 4.10 -34.53
N GLU A 151 14.56 3.80 -35.78
CA GLU A 151 15.66 2.92 -36.12
C GLU A 151 16.63 3.63 -37.07
N VAL A 152 17.93 3.44 -36.83
CA VAL A 152 18.99 3.93 -37.72
C VAL A 152 19.23 2.87 -38.79
N VAL A 153 18.98 3.22 -40.04
CA VAL A 153 19.06 2.30 -41.17
C VAL A 153 20.07 2.81 -42.21
N PRO A 154 20.87 1.92 -42.83
CA PRO A 154 21.74 2.30 -43.94
C PRO A 154 20.96 2.91 -45.13
N ALA A 155 21.54 3.90 -45.80
CA ALA A 155 20.88 4.60 -46.93
C ALA A 155 20.38 3.65 -48.02
N ALA A 156 21.10 2.56 -48.30
CA ALA A 156 20.72 1.54 -49.27
C ALA A 156 19.39 0.81 -48.94
N ARG A 157 18.98 0.80 -47.68
CA ARG A 157 17.76 0.13 -47.19
C ARG A 157 16.57 1.08 -47.01
N VAL A 158 16.74 2.37 -47.28
CA VAL A 158 15.67 3.38 -47.10
C VAL A 158 14.56 3.20 -48.14
N ALA A 159 14.90 3.03 -49.41
CA ALA A 159 13.94 2.89 -50.50
C ALA A 159 12.90 1.75 -50.30
N PRO A 160 13.30 0.51 -49.94
CA PRO A 160 12.31 -0.54 -49.68
C PRO A 160 11.47 -0.28 -48.42
N LEU A 161 12.02 0.37 -47.40
CA LEU A 161 11.27 0.66 -46.16
C LEU A 161 10.26 1.80 -46.35
N LEU A 162 10.57 2.79 -47.18
CA LEU A 162 9.60 3.81 -47.59
C LEU A 162 8.38 3.19 -48.27
N SER A 163 8.58 2.16 -49.11
CA SER A 163 7.48 1.43 -49.75
C SER A 163 6.61 0.64 -48.76
N GLN A 164 7.17 0.31 -47.59
CA GLN A 164 6.48 -0.38 -46.49
C GLN A 164 5.80 0.59 -45.51
N GLY A 165 5.82 1.90 -45.80
CA GLY A 165 5.15 2.92 -45.00
C GLY A 165 6.01 3.55 -43.90
N TRP A 166 7.33 3.36 -43.92
CA TRP A 166 8.22 4.01 -42.96
C TRP A 166 8.40 5.49 -43.31
N GLU A 167 8.49 6.34 -42.28
CA GLU A 167 8.64 7.79 -42.41
C GLU A 167 10.09 8.21 -42.11
N VAL A 168 10.67 9.09 -42.94
CA VAL A 168 12.02 9.62 -42.70
C VAL A 168 11.97 10.72 -41.65
N VAL A 169 12.72 10.57 -40.57
CA VAL A 169 12.80 11.57 -39.50
C VAL A 169 13.97 12.52 -39.73
N THR A 170 15.17 11.98 -39.91
CA THR A 170 16.40 12.77 -40.12
C THR A 170 17.52 11.92 -40.71
N ALA A 171 18.49 12.55 -41.37
CA ALA A 171 19.73 11.92 -41.82
C ALA A 171 20.85 12.23 -40.82
N ILE A 172 21.54 11.19 -40.34
CA ILE A 172 22.69 11.34 -39.42
C ILE A 172 23.98 11.55 -40.20
N GLY A 173 24.06 10.99 -41.42
CA GLY A 173 25.20 11.11 -42.32
C GLY A 173 24.88 10.63 -43.73
N PRO A 174 25.85 10.59 -44.65
CA PRO A 174 25.62 10.19 -46.04
C PRO A 174 25.10 8.75 -46.17
N ASP A 175 25.47 7.86 -45.24
CA ASP A 175 25.14 6.44 -45.28
C ASP A 175 24.08 6.01 -44.26
N GLN A 176 23.58 6.91 -43.41
CA GLN A 176 22.70 6.56 -42.29
C GLN A 176 21.50 7.51 -42.16
N VAL A 177 20.30 6.92 -42.11
CA VAL A 177 19.03 7.64 -42.01
C VAL A 177 18.22 7.07 -40.85
N VAL A 178 17.64 7.95 -40.04
CA VAL A 178 16.68 7.59 -39.00
C VAL A 178 15.31 7.49 -39.61
N LEU A 179 14.73 6.29 -39.53
CA LEU A 179 13.37 6.02 -39.98
C LEU A 179 12.46 5.75 -38.79
N ARG A 180 11.19 6.12 -38.92
CA ARG A 180 10.13 5.81 -38.00
C ARG A 180 9.27 4.70 -38.59
N THR A 181 9.04 3.64 -37.82
CA THR A 181 8.12 2.56 -38.20
C THR A 181 6.70 3.09 -38.42
N PRO A 182 5.95 2.62 -39.44
CA PRO A 182 4.54 2.93 -39.56
C PRO A 182 3.81 2.47 -38.30
N ASN A 183 2.98 3.34 -37.73
CA ASN A 183 2.13 3.02 -36.58
C ASN A 183 1.08 1.98 -37.00
N GLY A 184 1.44 0.71 -36.97
CA GLY A 184 0.56 -0.38 -37.33
C GLY A 184 1.32 -1.68 -37.53
N ASN A 185 1.22 -2.57 -36.54
CA ASN A 185 1.77 -3.92 -36.48
C ASN A 185 3.29 -4.00 -36.29
N GLY A 186 3.69 -4.53 -35.12
CA GLY A 186 5.06 -4.87 -34.75
C GLY A 186 5.67 -6.01 -35.57
N HIS A 187 5.63 -5.89 -36.89
CA HIS A 187 6.38 -6.78 -37.78
C HIS A 187 7.80 -6.24 -37.92
N ARG A 188 8.66 -6.64 -36.97
CA ARG A 188 10.11 -6.51 -37.11
C ARG A 188 10.54 -7.34 -38.33
N PRO A 189 11.04 -6.75 -39.43
CA PRO A 189 11.58 -7.56 -40.51
C PRO A 189 12.77 -8.36 -39.97
N PRO A 190 12.97 -9.62 -40.43
CA PRO A 190 14.04 -10.47 -39.93
C PRO A 190 15.39 -9.79 -40.15
N THR A 191 16.15 -9.63 -39.08
CA THR A 191 17.55 -9.23 -39.12
C THR A 191 18.32 -10.31 -39.89
N LEU A 192 18.53 -10.09 -41.19
CA LEU A 192 19.50 -10.86 -41.94
C LEU A 192 20.88 -10.46 -41.42
N SER A 193 21.53 -11.42 -40.75
CA SER A 193 22.93 -11.35 -40.36
C SER A 193 23.76 -10.91 -41.55
N LEU A 194 24.44 -9.77 -41.41
CA LEU A 194 25.57 -9.43 -42.26
C LEU A 194 26.60 -10.55 -42.08
N SER A 195 26.86 -11.26 -43.18
CA SER A 195 28.01 -12.15 -43.33
C SER A 195 29.29 -11.34 -43.38
#